data_AF-A0A2K1EMT6-F1
#
_entry.id   AF-A0A2K1EMT6-F1
#
_cell.length_a   1.000
_cell.length_b   1.000
_cell.length_c   1.000
_cell.angle_alpha   90.00
_cell.angle_beta   90.00
_cell.angle_gamma   90.00
#
_symmetry.space_group_name_H-M   'P 1'
#
loop_
_entity.id
_entity.type
_entity.pdbx_description
1 polymer ?
#
loop_
_entity_poly.entity_id
_entity_poly.type
_entity_poly.pdbx_seq_one_letter_code
_entity_poly.pdbx_strand_id
1 'polypeptide(L)'
;MNYLKATDLLPDDLLKEVQRYIQGELIYIPSRPSERRRWGESSGAALYYLIRNEEIRARFSERVPIDELSEQYGLSVDRIKKIVYSKK
;
A
#
# COMPACT_ATOMS: atom_id res chain seq x y z
N MET A 1 6.38 -15.63 5.37
CA MET A 1 4.92 -15.81 5.19
C MET A 1 4.49 -16.86 6.19
N ASN A 2 3.56 -16.55 7.10
CA ASN A 2 2.97 -17.58 7.94
C ASN A 2 2.11 -18.46 7.04
N TYR A 3 2.53 -19.69 6.85
CA TYR A 3 1.78 -20.69 6.11
C TYR A 3 0.64 -21.18 7.00
N LEU A 4 -0.59 -21.00 6.55
CA LEU A 4 -1.78 -21.49 7.25
C LEU A 4 -2.29 -22.71 6.50
N LYS A 5 -2.46 -23.83 7.21
CA LYS A 5 -3.06 -25.03 6.62
C LYS A 5 -4.57 -24.84 6.53
N ALA A 6 -5.13 -25.14 5.36
CA ALA A 6 -6.57 -25.03 5.14
C ALA A 6 -7.38 -25.93 6.10
N THR A 7 -6.85 -27.10 6.46
CA THR A 7 -7.44 -28.04 7.43
C THR A 7 -7.56 -27.47 8.83
N ASP A 8 -6.73 -26.49 9.18
CA ASP A 8 -6.70 -25.91 10.52
C ASP A 8 -7.63 -24.68 10.62
N LEU A 9 -8.14 -24.19 9.48
CA LEU A 9 -8.83 -22.90 9.37
C LEU A 9 -10.23 -22.99 8.76
N LEU A 10 -10.46 -23.90 7.79
CA LEU A 10 -11.72 -24.02 7.09
C LEU A 10 -12.57 -25.16 7.68
N PRO A 11 -13.90 -25.00 7.78
CA PRO A 11 -14.80 -26.10 8.10
C PRO A 11 -14.70 -27.25 7.09
N ASP A 12 -14.92 -28.47 7.57
CA ASP A 12 -14.76 -29.71 6.80
C ASP A 12 -15.60 -29.72 5.50
N ASP A 13 -16.85 -29.25 5.58
CA ASP A 13 -17.76 -29.21 4.43
C ASP A 13 -17.32 -28.19 3.37
N LEU A 14 -16.76 -27.06 3.79
CA LEU A 14 -16.21 -26.06 2.88
C LEU A 14 -14.94 -26.58 2.21
N LEU A 15 -14.09 -27.30 2.96
CA LEU A 15 -12.88 -27.90 2.40
C LEU A 15 -13.23 -28.92 1.32
N LYS A 16 -14.22 -29.79 1.57
CA LYS A 16 -14.73 -30.76 0.58
C LYS A 16 -15.23 -30.04 -0.68
N GLU A 17 -15.96 -28.94 -0.52
CA GLU A 17 -16.46 -28.20 -1.67
C GLU A 17 -15.33 -27.56 -2.48
N VAL A 18 -14.34 -26.94 -1.84
CA VAL A 18 -13.15 -26.40 -2.53
C VAL A 18 -12.39 -27.50 -3.28
N GLN A 19 -12.24 -28.69 -2.68
CA GLN A 19 -11.57 -29.83 -3.29
C GLN A 19 -12.27 -30.36 -4.55
N ARG A 20 -13.54 -30.04 -4.79
CA ARG A 20 -14.21 -30.35 -6.08
C ARG A 20 -13.67 -29.51 -7.23
N TYR A 21 -13.10 -28.34 -6.94
CA TYR A 21 -12.57 -27.42 -7.95
C TYR A 21 -11.04 -27.46 -8.04
N ILE A 22 -10.34 -27.63 -6.92
CA ILE A 22 -8.87 -27.59 -6.87
C ILE A 22 -8.30 -28.40 -5.71
N GLN A 23 -7.22 -29.14 -5.92
CA GLN A 23 -6.56 -29.96 -4.90
C GLN A 23 -5.04 -29.88 -5.04
N GLY A 24 -4.31 -29.81 -3.93
CA GLY A 24 -2.83 -29.81 -3.93
C GLY A 24 -2.17 -28.49 -4.32
N GLU A 25 -2.95 -27.46 -4.66
CA GLU A 25 -2.48 -26.18 -5.18
C GLU A 25 -2.64 -25.03 -4.18
N LEU A 26 -1.86 -23.96 -4.37
CA LEU A 26 -1.96 -22.72 -3.61
C LEU A 26 -2.99 -21.77 -4.24
N ILE A 27 -4.05 -21.43 -3.50
CA ILE A 27 -5.05 -20.44 -3.93
C ILE A 27 -4.97 -19.17 -3.09
N TYR A 28 -5.01 -18.01 -3.75
CA TYR A 28 -5.10 -16.71 -3.08
C TYR A 28 -6.57 -16.35 -2.84
N ILE A 29 -6.94 -16.14 -1.58
CA ILE A 29 -8.24 -15.59 -1.21
C ILE A 29 -8.06 -14.09 -0.97
N PRO A 30 -8.60 -13.21 -1.84
CA PRO A 30 -8.47 -11.77 -1.66
C PRO A 30 -9.21 -11.31 -0.39
N SER A 31 -8.64 -10.34 0.31
CA SER A 31 -9.33 -9.67 1.42
C SER A 31 -10.64 -9.04 0.91
N ARG A 32 -11.67 -9.11 1.76
CA ARG A 32 -12.96 -8.46 1.49
C ARG A 32 -12.75 -6.96 1.23
N PRO A 33 -13.46 -6.35 0.27
CA PRO A 33 -13.29 -4.93 -0.04
C PRO A 33 -13.43 -4.01 1.18
N SER A 34 -14.33 -4.33 2.11
CA SER A 34 -14.57 -3.60 3.36
C SER A 34 -13.43 -3.71 4.38
N GLU A 35 -12.60 -4.75 4.27
CA GLU A 35 -11.47 -5.04 5.15
C GLU A 35 -10.12 -4.72 4.48
N ARG A 36 -10.16 -4.21 3.23
CA ARG A 36 -8.96 -3.72 2.56
C ARG A 36 -8.48 -2.49 3.31
N ARG A 37 -7.48 -2.71 4.17
CA ARG A 37 -6.67 -1.63 4.73
C ARG A 37 -6.18 -0.75 3.61
N ARG A 38 -6.22 0.57 3.84
CA ARG A 38 -5.67 1.52 2.88
C ARG A 38 -4.19 1.23 2.71
N TRP A 39 -3.68 1.45 1.51
CA TRP A 39 -2.26 1.24 1.23
C TRP A 39 -1.40 1.99 2.27
N GLY A 40 -0.49 1.28 2.92
CA GLY A 40 0.42 1.82 3.94
C GLY A 40 -0.15 1.94 5.36
N GLU A 41 -1.40 1.52 5.62
CA GLU A 41 -2.03 1.56 6.95
C GLU A 41 -1.41 0.53 7.92
N SER A 42 -1.09 -0.68 7.43
CA SER A 42 -0.48 -1.73 8.26
C SER A 42 1.00 -1.49 8.61
N SER A 43 1.70 -0.68 7.82
CA SER A 43 3.16 -0.49 7.92
C SER A 43 3.57 0.92 8.37
N GLY A 44 2.62 1.82 8.62
CA GLY A 44 2.88 3.24 8.90
C GLY A 44 3.39 4.04 7.69
N ALA A 45 3.63 3.39 6.54
CA ALA A 45 4.11 4.03 5.33
C ALA A 45 3.17 5.13 4.83
N ALA A 46 1.86 4.95 5.01
CA ALA A 46 0.87 5.97 4.66
C ALA A 46 1.12 7.29 5.40
N LEU A 47 1.39 7.21 6.71
CA LEU A 47 1.67 8.36 7.56
C LEU A 47 3.02 9.00 7.21
N TYR A 48 4.05 8.19 6.99
CA TYR A 48 5.36 8.67 6.56
C TYR A 48 5.26 9.50 5.26
N TYR A 49 4.59 8.97 4.24
CA TYR A 49 4.45 9.69 2.97
C TYR A 49 3.56 10.91 3.09
N LEU A 50 2.55 10.90 3.96
CA LEU A 50 1.73 12.07 4.24
C LEU A 50 2.59 13.20 4.82
N ILE A 51 3.34 12.93 5.89
CA ILE A 51 4.19 13.90 6.57
C ILE A 51 5.24 14.47 5.61
N ARG A 52 5.97 13.59 4.91
CA ARG A 52 6.99 14.01 3.93
C ARG A 52 6.39 14.89 2.83
N ASN A 53 5.22 14.54 2.30
CA ASN A 53 4.60 15.32 1.24
C ASN A 53 4.10 16.69 1.74
N GLU A 54 3.66 16.81 3.00
CA GLU A 54 3.36 18.12 3.61
C GLU A 54 4.62 18.97 3.78
N GLU A 55 5.75 18.37 4.20
CA GLU A 55 7.03 19.10 4.30
C GLU A 55 7.49 19.61 2.93
N ILE A 56 7.40 18.78 1.88
CA ILE A 56 7.72 19.17 0.51
C ILE A 56 6.85 20.36 0.06
N ARG A 57 5.56 20.37 0.41
CA ARG A 57 4.65 21.50 0.09
C ARG A 57 5.01 22.76 0.86
N ALA A 58 5.34 22.64 2.14
CA ALA A 58 5.77 23.76 2.97
C ALA A 58 7.03 24.43 2.38
N ARG A 59 8.07 23.63 2.09
CA ARG A 59 9.30 24.17 1.47
C ARG A 59 9.07 24.75 0.08
N PHE A 60 8.21 24.13 -0.73
CA PHE A 60 7.84 24.70 -2.02
C PHE A 60 7.13 26.06 -1.87
N SER A 61 6.29 26.22 -0.84
CA SER A 61 5.63 27.50 -0.53
C SER A 61 6.62 28.60 -0.11
N GLU A 62 7.77 28.21 0.44
CA GLU A 62 8.92 29.08 0.74
C GLU A 62 9.79 29.39 -0.50
N ARG A 63 9.34 29.00 -1.70
CA ARG A 63 10.00 29.17 -2.99
C ARG A 63 11.27 28.34 -3.20
N VAL A 64 11.43 27.24 -2.46
CA VAL A 64 12.50 26.26 -2.75
C VAL A 64 12.28 25.68 -4.16
N PRO A 65 13.30 25.68 -5.04
CA PRO A 65 13.18 25.14 -6.39
C PRO A 65 12.82 23.65 -6.42
N ILE A 66 12.09 23.24 -7.46
CA ILE A 66 11.67 21.84 -7.65
C ILE A 66 12.87 20.91 -7.77
N ASP A 67 13.95 21.35 -8.43
CA ASP A 67 15.16 20.53 -8.62
C ASP A 67 15.88 20.29 -7.29
N GLU A 68 15.92 21.28 -6.40
CA GLU A 68 16.49 21.15 -5.05
C GLU A 68 15.64 20.21 -4.17
N LEU A 69 14.31 20.32 -4.24
CA LEU A 69 13.40 19.37 -3.60
C LEU A 69 13.55 17.94 -4.16
N SER A 70 13.83 17.82 -5.46
CA SER A 70 14.05 16.53 -6.12
C SER A 70 15.28 15.84 -5.52
N GLU A 71 16.38 16.58 -5.39
CA GLU A 71 17.64 16.11 -4.81
C GLU A 71 17.48 15.81 -3.31
N GLN A 72 16.93 16.76 -2.54
CA GLN A 72 16.79 16.64 -1.08
C GLN A 72 15.99 15.42 -0.64
N TYR A 73 14.93 15.08 -1.37
CA TYR A 73 14.04 13.97 -1.01
C TYR A 73 14.30 12.69 -1.82
N GLY A 74 15.29 12.71 -2.73
CA GLY A 74 15.60 11.58 -3.60
C GLY A 74 14.43 11.16 -4.49
N LEU A 75 13.63 12.14 -4.94
CA LEU A 75 12.47 11.92 -5.79
C LEU A 75 12.75 12.44 -7.19
N SER A 76 12.02 11.97 -8.20
CA SER A 76 12.07 12.61 -9.52
C SER A 76 11.37 13.96 -9.49
N VAL A 77 11.81 14.87 -10.36
CA VAL A 77 11.16 16.17 -10.61
C VAL A 77 9.66 16.02 -10.85
N ASP A 78 9.24 15.03 -11.65
CA ASP A 78 7.83 14.76 -11.90
C ASP A 78 7.05 14.34 -10.64
N ARG A 79 7.71 13.58 -9.75
CA ARG A 79 7.09 13.21 -8.48
C ARG A 79 6.95 14.42 -7.56
N ILE A 80 7.95 15.30 -7.49
CA ILE A 80 7.85 16.56 -6.76
C ILE A 80 6.71 17.42 -7.33
N LYS A 81 6.65 17.62 -8.65
CA LYS A 81 5.56 18.34 -9.34
C LYS A 81 4.19 17.79 -8.96
N LYS A 82 4.03 16.45 -8.99
CA LYS A 82 2.78 15.80 -8.56
C LYS A 82 2.44 16.10 -7.09
N ILE A 83 3.43 16.14 -6.19
CA ILE A 83 3.19 16.41 -4.77
C ILE A 83 2.76 17.88 -4.56
N VAL A 84 3.44 18.83 -5.19
CA VAL A 84 3.21 20.27 -4.96
C VAL A 84 2.03 20.84 -5.74
N TYR A 85 1.68 20.27 -6.90
CA TYR A 85 0.57 20.76 -7.73
C TYR A 85 -0.72 19.95 -7.61
N SER A 86 -0.70 18.74 -7.03
CA SER A 86 -1.94 17.97 -6.80
C SER A 86 -2.70 18.55 -5.60
N LYS A 87 -3.99 18.83 -5.81
CA LYS A 87 -4.90 19.24 -4.72
C LYS A 87 -5.01 18.11 -3.69
N LYS A 88 -5.10 18.51 -2.43
CA LYS A 88 -5.37 17.63 -1.29
C LYS A 88 -6.71 16.91 -1.46
#